data_AF-A0A3B8LKL1-F1
#
_entry.id   AF-A0A3B8LKL1-F1
#
_cell.length_a   1.000
_cell.length_b   1.000
_cell.length_c   1.000
_cell.angle_alpha   90.00
_cell.angle_beta   90.00
_cell.angle_gamma   90.00
#
_symmetry.space_group_name_H-M   'P 1'
#
loop_
_entity.id
_entity.type
_entity.pdbx_description
1 polymer ?
#
loop_
_entity_poly.entity_id
_entity_poly.type
_entity_poly.pdbx_seq_one_letter_code
_entity_poly.pdbx_strand_id
1 'polypeptide(L)'
;MIPLKRLFGSLRRFSLLCFVCLGLLYPLQSFAVSSVTRVGLLIAHNGKGSGSPYLRFAVSDAYKMKDVLTQVAGYRPSQLYMSINEDRKQLQKLFTVVKRKIQSIRQKSPKKKIVLFVFYSGHAKSGEFLLGADRMNFSELKAFLKSSGATLRLAFLDTCSSGLFLKIRGLRRMKKSFRIPLLNTQTTDGEAIITSTGARENAYEDLKLRGGIFTHFMTTGLRGAADRNRDGRVTLHELYSYTYSRTINRTIFARSGPQKPHFRTNLQGAGEVILSTTYKHKTTLRLRKQLGGHFFIWDKKKVLYAGFYKKPSQDIQLAMKPGRYTIQWRHEKKVFTTRVKLDKQKTFYLSERQGKLASLQTYARRGGPPADAEWEVLQPSEDEPRWSLWMRAGVAGGSYTGGTLMGGGALGIQHTFFSLQLGVWGTSVAYQASNQLDQSTQLHVDLRASFGYRWVQPTWSLYTGMYAGSGLLFQDLNLETAYAGPTLHAGLTLVPAYHLGERWELTLQWNAGADFGVYAGEWKAFFHWSVLVGVQYRL
;
A
#
# COMPACT_ATOMS: atom_id res chain seq x y z
N MET A 1 37.54 -37.78 -24.59
CA MET A 1 38.37 -39.00 -24.42
C MET A 1 38.40 -39.32 -22.93
N ILE A 2 38.18 -40.53 -22.39
CA ILE A 2 37.58 -41.79 -22.83
C ILE A 2 36.71 -42.27 -21.62
N PRO A 3 35.58 -42.95 -21.86
CA PRO A 3 34.61 -43.45 -20.87
C PRO A 3 34.80 -44.95 -20.58
N LEU A 4 33.96 -45.56 -19.72
CA LEU A 4 33.36 -46.93 -19.88
C LEU A 4 32.44 -47.21 -18.66
N LYS A 5 31.11 -47.30 -18.81
CA LYS A 5 30.25 -48.45 -19.19
C LYS A 5 30.07 -49.55 -18.13
N ARG A 6 28.77 -49.75 -17.84
CA ARG A 6 28.00 -51.01 -17.78
C ARG A 6 28.39 -52.03 -16.70
N LEU A 7 27.38 -52.58 -16.01
CA LEU A 7 26.74 -53.84 -16.39
C LEU A 7 25.51 -54.14 -15.49
N PHE A 8 24.39 -54.49 -16.14
CA PHE A 8 23.30 -55.45 -15.81
C PHE A 8 22.69 -55.47 -14.39
N GLY A 9 21.40 -55.72 -14.20
CA GLY A 9 20.34 -56.16 -15.10
C GLY A 9 19.13 -56.62 -14.29
N SER A 10 17.95 -56.41 -14.88
CA SER A 10 16.74 -57.26 -14.79
C SER A 10 16.26 -57.75 -13.42
N LEU A 11 15.03 -57.36 -13.06
CA LEU A 11 14.02 -58.34 -12.66
C LEU A 11 12.61 -57.93 -13.12
N ARG A 12 12.01 -58.83 -13.88
CA ARG A 12 10.69 -58.80 -14.49
C ARG A 12 9.62 -59.23 -13.47
N ARG A 13 8.49 -58.51 -13.49
CA ARG A 13 7.08 -58.97 -13.58
C ARG A 13 6.64 -60.25 -12.82
N PHE A 14 5.60 -60.08 -12.01
CA PHE A 14 4.36 -60.89 -11.92
C PHE A 14 3.27 -59.91 -11.36
N SER A 15 2.20 -59.49 -12.06
CA SER A 15 0.95 -60.22 -12.42
C SER A 15 0.39 -61.05 -11.27
N LEU A 16 -0.89 -61.06 -10.91
CA LEU A 16 -2.14 -60.52 -11.47
C LEU A 16 -3.24 -60.83 -10.41
N LEU A 17 -4.47 -60.33 -10.67
CA LEU A 17 -5.78 -60.81 -10.19
C LEU A 17 -6.47 -60.21 -8.95
N CYS A 18 -7.57 -59.52 -9.28
CA CYS A 18 -8.96 -59.78 -8.84
C CYS A 18 -9.34 -59.55 -7.38
N PHE A 19 -10.06 -58.44 -7.17
CA PHE A 19 -11.36 -58.54 -6.50
C PHE A 19 -12.45 -57.86 -7.34
N VAL A 20 -13.50 -58.65 -7.57
CA VAL A 20 -14.69 -58.43 -8.39
C VAL A 20 -15.72 -57.58 -7.62
N CYS A 21 -16.44 -56.75 -8.38
CA CYS A 21 -17.78 -56.21 -8.17
C CYS A 21 -18.42 -56.26 -6.77
N LEU A 22 -18.61 -55.09 -6.16
CA LEU A 22 -19.85 -54.75 -5.44
C LEU A 22 -19.95 -53.22 -5.30
N GLY A 23 -20.94 -52.59 -5.93
CA GLY A 23 -21.16 -51.15 -5.81
C GLY A 23 -21.84 -50.47 -6.99
N LEU A 24 -22.83 -51.12 -7.60
CA LEU A 24 -23.85 -50.42 -8.40
C LEU A 24 -24.56 -49.39 -7.51
N LEU A 25 -24.78 -48.20 -8.07
CA LEU A 25 -25.83 -47.24 -7.67
C LEU A 25 -25.69 -46.60 -6.29
N TYR A 26 -24.71 -45.71 -6.13
CA TYR A 26 -24.98 -44.48 -5.39
C TYR A 26 -25.35 -43.39 -6.40
N PRO A 27 -26.57 -42.82 -6.36
CA PRO A 27 -26.74 -41.52 -6.98
C PRO A 27 -25.78 -40.61 -6.22
N LEU A 28 -24.78 -40.07 -6.92
CA LEU A 28 -24.16 -38.81 -6.52
C LEU A 28 -25.28 -37.77 -6.57
N GLN A 29 -26.13 -37.76 -5.54
CA GLN A 29 -26.79 -36.56 -5.10
C GLN A 29 -25.64 -35.66 -4.66
N SER A 30 -25.06 -34.96 -5.63
CA SER A 30 -24.40 -33.71 -5.36
C SER A 30 -25.45 -32.90 -4.59
N PHE A 31 -25.31 -32.84 -3.27
CA PHE A 31 -25.92 -31.80 -2.48
C PHE A 31 -25.38 -30.51 -3.08
N ALA A 32 -26.12 -29.98 -4.05
CA ALA A 32 -25.91 -28.66 -4.58
C ALA A 32 -26.19 -27.74 -3.40
N VAL A 33 -25.15 -27.47 -2.60
CA VAL A 33 -25.13 -26.34 -1.68
C VAL A 33 -25.53 -25.17 -2.55
N SER A 34 -26.77 -24.71 -2.38
CA SER A 34 -27.38 -23.67 -3.20
C SER A 34 -26.52 -22.42 -3.07
N SER A 35 -25.56 -22.27 -3.99
CA SER A 35 -24.61 -21.16 -3.97
C SER A 35 -25.39 -19.91 -4.35
N VAL A 36 -25.58 -18.99 -3.40
CA VAL A 36 -26.16 -17.67 -3.68
C VAL A 36 -25.36 -17.02 -4.81
N THR A 37 -26.03 -16.59 -5.88
CA THR A 37 -25.40 -15.79 -6.95
C THR A 37 -25.50 -14.32 -6.59
N ARG A 38 -24.40 -13.58 -6.75
CA ARG A 38 -24.32 -12.16 -6.42
C ARG A 38 -24.08 -11.34 -7.69
N VAL A 39 -24.96 -10.39 -7.95
CA VAL A 39 -24.88 -9.45 -9.08
C VAL A 39 -24.85 -8.05 -8.50
N GLY A 40 -23.89 -7.22 -8.92
CA GLY A 40 -23.78 -5.86 -8.44
C GLY A 40 -23.85 -4.83 -9.56
N LEU A 41 -24.45 -3.69 -9.25
CA LEU A 41 -24.55 -2.52 -10.10
C LEU A 41 -24.05 -1.30 -9.31
N LEU A 42 -22.95 -0.70 -9.75
CA LEU A 42 -22.32 0.44 -9.09
C LEU A 42 -22.42 1.66 -10.00
N ILE A 43 -23.17 2.67 -9.57
CA ILE A 43 -23.46 3.87 -10.34
C ILE A 43 -22.72 5.01 -9.64
N ALA A 44 -21.91 5.75 -10.39
CA ALA A 44 -21.24 6.93 -9.85
C ALA A 44 -21.12 8.06 -10.87
N HIS A 45 -21.36 9.28 -10.41
CA HIS A 45 -21.30 10.47 -11.26
C HIS A 45 -20.64 11.64 -10.53
N ASN A 46 -19.50 12.12 -11.03
CA ASN A 46 -18.79 13.29 -10.51
C ASN A 46 -19.27 14.61 -11.13
N GLY A 47 -19.94 14.55 -12.29
CA GLY A 47 -20.36 15.72 -13.05
C GLY A 47 -21.26 16.70 -12.28
N LYS A 48 -21.27 17.96 -12.74
CA LYS A 48 -22.10 19.03 -12.17
C LYS A 48 -23.57 18.63 -12.17
N GLY A 49 -24.27 18.93 -11.09
CA GLY A 49 -25.71 18.75 -10.99
C GLY A 49 -26.42 20.08 -10.75
N SER A 50 -27.20 20.58 -11.72
CA SER A 50 -28.10 21.74 -11.57
C SER A 50 -27.46 22.96 -10.84
N GLY A 51 -26.29 23.41 -11.30
CA GLY A 51 -25.55 24.54 -10.71
C GLY A 51 -24.61 24.19 -9.55
N SER A 52 -24.50 22.92 -9.16
CA SER A 52 -23.57 22.45 -8.12
C SER A 52 -22.17 22.20 -8.68
N PRO A 53 -21.10 22.36 -7.87
CA PRO A 53 -19.74 22.00 -8.27
C PRO A 53 -19.60 20.49 -8.53
N TYR A 54 -18.50 20.13 -9.21
CA TYR A 54 -18.11 18.73 -9.40
C TYR A 54 -17.88 18.04 -8.06
N LEU A 55 -18.31 16.79 -7.95
CA LEU A 55 -17.90 15.91 -6.86
C LEU A 55 -16.49 15.39 -7.14
N ARG A 56 -15.71 15.21 -6.08
CA ARG A 56 -14.31 14.78 -6.21
C ARG A 56 -14.18 13.27 -6.14
N PHE A 57 -15.05 12.60 -5.39
CA PHE A 57 -14.83 11.23 -4.96
C PHE A 57 -15.91 10.23 -5.33
N ALA A 58 -17.06 10.62 -5.87
CA ALA A 58 -18.16 9.68 -6.17
C ALA A 58 -17.71 8.49 -7.04
N VAL A 59 -16.94 8.77 -8.10
CA VAL A 59 -16.33 7.72 -8.94
C VAL A 59 -15.35 6.86 -8.16
N SER A 60 -14.47 7.47 -7.35
CA SER A 60 -13.50 6.74 -6.54
C SER A 60 -14.17 5.85 -5.48
N ASP A 61 -15.32 6.28 -4.98
CA ASP A 61 -16.13 5.55 -4.00
C ASP A 61 -16.80 4.32 -4.62
N ALA A 62 -17.27 4.39 -5.87
CA ALA A 62 -17.72 3.21 -6.60
C ALA A 62 -16.59 2.20 -6.83
N TYR A 63 -15.36 2.66 -7.10
CA TYR A 63 -14.21 1.76 -7.21
C TYR A 63 -13.82 1.12 -5.87
N LYS A 64 -13.82 1.87 -4.77
CA LYS A 64 -13.62 1.32 -3.42
C LYS A 64 -14.70 0.29 -3.08
N MET A 65 -15.95 0.56 -3.43
CA MET A 65 -17.06 -0.37 -3.23
C MET A 65 -16.87 -1.66 -4.03
N LYS A 66 -16.54 -1.56 -5.33
CA LYS A 66 -16.19 -2.72 -6.18
C LYS A 66 -15.10 -3.58 -5.53
N ASP A 67 -14.06 -2.93 -5.03
CA ASP A 67 -12.93 -3.58 -4.38
C ASP A 67 -13.33 -4.33 -3.13
N VAL A 68 -14.19 -3.75 -2.30
CA VAL A 68 -14.70 -4.41 -1.09
C VAL A 68 -15.63 -5.56 -1.47
N LEU A 69 -16.54 -5.38 -2.42
CA LEU A 69 -17.49 -6.41 -2.83
C LEU A 69 -16.81 -7.66 -3.39
N THR A 70 -15.79 -7.45 -4.24
CA THR A 70 -14.97 -8.54 -4.78
C THR A 70 -14.11 -9.19 -3.71
N GLN A 71 -13.61 -8.39 -2.76
CA GLN A 71 -12.69 -8.89 -1.77
C GLN A 71 -13.37 -9.66 -0.65
N VAL A 72 -14.49 -9.19 -0.10
CA VAL A 72 -15.07 -9.74 1.15
C VAL A 72 -16.53 -10.16 1.07
N ALA A 73 -17.24 -9.74 0.03
CA ALA A 73 -18.68 -9.99 -0.12
C ALA A 73 -19.01 -11.09 -1.14
N GLY A 74 -18.00 -11.74 -1.74
CA GLY A 74 -18.17 -12.87 -2.66
C GLY A 74 -18.72 -12.51 -4.04
N TYR A 75 -18.58 -11.25 -4.48
CA TYR A 75 -18.95 -10.85 -5.84
C TYR A 75 -17.83 -11.21 -6.82
N ARG A 76 -18.21 -11.75 -7.98
CA ARG A 76 -17.27 -11.99 -9.08
C ARG A 76 -17.11 -10.70 -9.91
N PRO A 77 -15.90 -10.35 -10.37
CA PRO A 77 -15.70 -9.19 -11.24
C PRO A 77 -16.61 -9.21 -12.48
N SER A 78 -16.84 -10.39 -13.07
CA SER A 78 -17.74 -10.57 -14.23
C SER A 78 -19.23 -10.37 -13.95
N GLN A 79 -19.62 -10.19 -12.69
CA GLN A 79 -20.99 -9.94 -12.24
C GLN A 79 -21.14 -8.55 -11.60
N LEU A 80 -20.14 -7.69 -11.76
CA LEU A 80 -20.16 -6.31 -11.30
C LEU A 80 -20.20 -5.38 -12.50
N TYR A 81 -21.32 -4.69 -12.63
CA TYR A 81 -21.58 -3.71 -13.68
C TYR A 81 -21.37 -2.32 -13.11
N MET A 82 -20.67 -1.45 -13.83
CA MET A 82 -20.39 -0.08 -13.38
C MET A 82 -20.92 0.91 -14.42
N SER A 83 -21.53 1.98 -13.94
CA SER A 83 -21.93 3.15 -14.72
C SER A 83 -21.19 4.35 -14.15
N ILE A 84 -20.20 4.87 -14.89
CA ILE A 84 -19.24 5.87 -14.40
C ILE A 84 -19.31 7.12 -15.26
N ASN A 85 -19.82 8.22 -14.69
CA ASN A 85 -20.06 9.48 -15.40
C ASN A 85 -20.88 9.29 -16.68
N GLU A 86 -21.79 8.31 -16.68
CA GLU A 86 -22.66 7.99 -17.81
C GLU A 86 -24.00 8.72 -17.68
N ASP A 87 -24.61 8.96 -18.84
CA ASP A 87 -25.90 9.62 -18.97
C ASP A 87 -27.09 8.68 -18.64
N ARG A 88 -28.31 9.22 -18.64
CA ARG A 88 -29.52 8.44 -18.32
C ARG A 88 -29.74 7.28 -19.29
N LYS A 89 -29.52 7.49 -20.59
CA LYS A 89 -29.77 6.50 -21.65
C LYS A 89 -28.80 5.33 -21.54
N GLN A 90 -27.54 5.61 -21.26
CA GLN A 90 -26.49 4.61 -20.99
C GLN A 90 -26.83 3.80 -19.73
N LEU A 91 -27.24 4.47 -18.64
CA LEU A 91 -27.65 3.78 -17.41
C LEU A 91 -28.88 2.87 -17.63
N GLN A 92 -29.87 3.31 -18.41
CA GLN A 92 -31.04 2.50 -18.76
C GLN A 92 -30.67 1.27 -19.62
N LYS A 93 -29.71 1.41 -20.54
CA LYS A 93 -29.14 0.26 -21.27
C LYS A 93 -28.48 -0.72 -20.29
N LEU A 94 -27.72 -0.22 -19.32
CA LEU A 94 -27.07 -1.06 -18.31
C LEU A 94 -28.09 -1.77 -17.40
N PHE A 95 -29.19 -1.12 -17.02
CA PHE A 95 -30.31 -1.78 -16.33
C PHE A 95 -30.83 -2.98 -17.14
N THR A 96 -30.99 -2.82 -18.46
CA THR A 96 -31.43 -3.90 -19.34
C THR A 96 -30.43 -5.05 -19.38
N VAL A 97 -29.13 -4.76 -19.46
CA VAL A 97 -28.05 -5.76 -19.40
C VAL A 97 -28.11 -6.55 -18.08
N VAL A 98 -28.23 -5.86 -16.94
CA VAL A 98 -28.31 -6.50 -15.62
C VAL A 98 -29.56 -7.37 -15.49
N LYS A 99 -30.73 -6.89 -15.94
CA LYS A 99 -31.97 -7.69 -15.94
C LYS A 99 -31.82 -8.96 -16.78
N ARG A 100 -31.30 -8.87 -18.01
CA ARG A 100 -31.05 -10.03 -18.88
C ARG A 100 -30.09 -11.02 -18.23
N LYS A 101 -29.06 -10.54 -17.53
CA LYS A 101 -28.14 -11.40 -16.79
C LYS A 101 -28.85 -12.17 -15.68
N ILE A 102 -29.68 -11.50 -14.88
CA ILE A 102 -30.45 -12.14 -13.79
C ILE A 102 -31.45 -13.14 -14.37
N GLN A 103 -32.15 -12.78 -15.46
CA GLN A 103 -33.09 -13.67 -16.16
C GLN A 103 -32.39 -14.93 -16.68
N SER A 104 -31.21 -14.79 -17.32
CA SER A 104 -30.42 -15.93 -17.79
C SER A 104 -29.99 -16.86 -16.64
N ILE A 105 -29.60 -16.31 -15.48
CA ILE A 105 -29.28 -17.11 -14.29
C ILE A 105 -30.54 -17.84 -13.79
N ARG A 106 -31.69 -17.16 -13.77
CA ARG A 106 -32.96 -17.75 -13.33
C ARG A 106 -33.41 -18.88 -14.26
N GLN A 107 -33.31 -18.70 -15.58
CA GLN A 107 -33.65 -19.73 -16.56
C GLN A 107 -32.78 -20.98 -16.38
N LYS A 108 -31.47 -20.80 -16.20
CA LYS A 108 -30.54 -21.92 -15.97
C LYS A 108 -30.68 -22.56 -14.59
N SER A 109 -31.17 -21.83 -13.60
CA SER A 109 -31.28 -22.31 -12.22
C SER A 109 -32.46 -21.66 -11.51
N PRO A 110 -33.70 -22.16 -11.72
CA PRO A 110 -34.93 -21.51 -11.23
C PRO A 110 -34.96 -21.27 -9.73
N LYS A 111 -34.49 -22.24 -8.94
CA LYS A 111 -34.44 -22.18 -7.47
C LYS A 111 -33.23 -21.41 -6.90
N LYS A 112 -32.32 -20.92 -7.75
CA LYS A 112 -31.08 -20.27 -7.28
C LYS A 112 -31.40 -18.92 -6.63
N LYS A 113 -30.90 -18.69 -5.43
CA LYS A 113 -31.01 -17.39 -4.76
C LYS A 113 -30.08 -16.37 -5.43
N ILE A 114 -30.62 -15.21 -5.80
CA ILE A 114 -29.88 -14.14 -6.48
C ILE A 114 -29.95 -12.88 -5.62
N VAL A 115 -28.79 -12.37 -5.24
CA VAL A 115 -28.64 -11.07 -4.55
C VAL A 115 -28.26 -10.03 -5.58
N LEU A 116 -29.07 -8.99 -5.70
CA LEU A 116 -28.75 -7.77 -6.44
C LEU A 116 -28.30 -6.70 -5.45
N PHE A 117 -27.09 -6.20 -5.61
CA PHE A 117 -26.56 -5.07 -4.85
C PHE A 117 -26.42 -3.86 -5.76
N VAL A 118 -27.10 -2.77 -5.40
CA VAL A 118 -27.02 -1.50 -6.09
C VAL A 118 -26.34 -0.48 -5.17
N PHE A 119 -25.35 0.22 -5.70
CA PHE A 119 -24.74 1.36 -5.05
C PHE A 119 -24.84 2.57 -5.97
N TYR A 120 -25.24 3.71 -5.41
CA TYR A 120 -25.22 4.99 -6.10
C TYR A 120 -24.37 5.98 -5.31
N SER A 121 -23.48 6.70 -5.98
CA SER A 121 -22.77 7.85 -5.43
C SER A 121 -22.81 9.01 -6.41
N GLY A 122 -23.31 10.17 -6.00
CA GLY A 122 -23.47 11.30 -6.90
C GLY A 122 -24.39 12.36 -6.34
N HIS A 123 -24.73 13.34 -7.16
CA HIS A 123 -25.71 14.36 -6.79
C HIS A 123 -27.14 13.84 -6.93
N ALA A 124 -28.04 14.34 -6.10
CA ALA A 124 -29.48 14.18 -6.26
C ALA A 124 -30.19 15.45 -5.79
N LYS A 125 -31.29 15.78 -6.45
CA LYS A 125 -32.13 16.93 -6.13
C LYS A 125 -33.57 16.61 -6.46
N SER A 126 -34.50 17.03 -5.60
CA SER A 126 -35.95 16.94 -5.85
C SER A 126 -36.46 15.55 -6.27
N GLY A 127 -35.88 14.47 -5.74
CA GLY A 127 -36.31 13.10 -6.07
C GLY A 127 -35.72 12.55 -7.39
N GLU A 128 -34.70 13.20 -7.92
CA GLU A 128 -33.98 12.78 -9.13
C GLU A 128 -32.49 12.62 -8.84
N PHE A 129 -31.88 11.59 -9.41
CA PHE A 129 -30.43 11.44 -9.53
C PHE A 129 -29.92 12.35 -10.64
N LEU A 130 -28.86 13.10 -10.39
CA LEU A 130 -28.26 13.99 -11.39
C LEU A 130 -27.07 13.28 -12.04
N LEU A 131 -27.17 13.07 -13.36
CA LEU A 131 -26.21 12.36 -14.21
C LEU A 131 -25.55 13.35 -15.18
N GLY A 132 -24.96 14.41 -14.61
CA GLY A 132 -24.42 15.53 -15.37
C GLY A 132 -25.53 16.46 -15.84
N ALA A 133 -25.66 16.64 -17.16
CA ALA A 133 -26.76 17.40 -17.76
C ALA A 133 -28.10 16.65 -17.65
N ASP A 134 -28.06 15.33 -17.58
CA ASP A 134 -29.24 14.48 -17.51
C ASP A 134 -29.72 14.23 -16.08
N ARG A 135 -30.98 13.78 -15.97
CA ARG A 135 -31.62 13.40 -14.71
C ARG A 135 -32.37 12.09 -14.83
N MET A 136 -32.34 11.29 -13.76
CA MET A 136 -33.12 10.06 -13.64
C MET A 136 -33.98 10.11 -12.39
N ASN A 137 -35.28 9.87 -12.52
CA ASN A 137 -36.18 9.88 -11.38
C ASN A 137 -35.89 8.71 -10.43
N PHE A 138 -36.01 8.91 -9.12
CA PHE A 138 -35.85 7.84 -8.13
C PHE A 138 -36.80 6.65 -8.37
N SER A 139 -37.98 6.91 -8.94
CA SER A 139 -38.95 5.87 -9.32
C SER A 139 -38.41 4.91 -10.39
N GLU A 140 -37.51 5.36 -11.28
CA GLU A 140 -36.90 4.51 -12.32
C GLU A 140 -35.99 3.45 -11.69
N LEU A 141 -35.11 3.86 -10.76
CA LEU A 141 -34.26 2.90 -10.04
C LEU A 141 -35.11 1.95 -9.19
N LYS A 142 -36.17 2.46 -8.57
CA LYS A 142 -37.10 1.63 -7.80
C LYS A 142 -37.83 0.60 -8.68
N ALA A 143 -38.28 1.01 -9.86
CA ALA A 143 -38.90 0.12 -10.84
C ALA A 143 -37.90 -0.93 -11.34
N PHE A 144 -36.64 -0.55 -11.55
CA PHE A 144 -35.54 -1.47 -11.86
C PHE A 144 -35.34 -2.51 -10.76
N LEU A 145 -35.20 -2.10 -9.50
CA LEU A 145 -35.06 -3.00 -8.35
C LEU A 145 -36.25 -3.98 -8.30
N LYS A 146 -37.49 -3.47 -8.35
CA LYS A 146 -38.71 -4.29 -8.30
C LYS A 146 -38.77 -5.33 -9.43
N SER A 147 -38.45 -4.91 -10.66
CA SER A 147 -38.54 -5.75 -11.88
C SER A 147 -37.26 -6.57 -12.17
N SER A 148 -36.25 -6.52 -11.31
CA SER A 148 -34.95 -7.18 -11.56
C SER A 148 -35.01 -8.71 -11.58
N GLY A 149 -36.00 -9.33 -10.94
CA GLY A 149 -36.08 -10.79 -10.76
C GLY A 149 -35.11 -11.36 -9.71
N ALA A 150 -34.37 -10.49 -9.01
CA ALA A 150 -33.50 -10.87 -7.91
C ALA A 150 -34.33 -11.26 -6.67
N THR A 151 -33.82 -12.23 -5.91
CA THR A 151 -34.47 -12.72 -4.69
C THR A 151 -34.29 -11.75 -3.52
N LEU A 152 -33.09 -11.20 -3.38
CA LEU A 152 -32.76 -10.17 -2.39
C LEU A 152 -32.22 -8.94 -3.12
N ARG A 153 -32.78 -7.78 -2.83
CA ARG A 153 -32.37 -6.50 -3.42
C ARG A 153 -31.83 -5.58 -2.35
N LEU A 154 -30.58 -5.19 -2.50
CA LEU A 154 -29.89 -4.30 -1.59
C LEU A 154 -29.59 -3.00 -2.34
N ALA A 155 -29.97 -1.86 -1.81
CA ALA A 155 -29.63 -0.56 -2.39
C ALA A 155 -28.96 0.34 -1.35
N PHE A 156 -27.84 0.93 -1.73
CA PHE A 156 -27.05 1.85 -0.90
C PHE A 156 -26.88 3.16 -1.66
N LEU A 157 -27.51 4.23 -1.18
CA LEU A 157 -27.59 5.50 -1.90
C LEU A 157 -26.80 6.57 -1.14
N ASP A 158 -25.62 6.95 -1.67
CA ASP A 158 -24.80 8.02 -1.14
C ASP A 158 -25.03 9.33 -1.90
N THR A 159 -26.05 10.08 -1.47
CA THR A 159 -26.42 11.38 -2.05
C THR A 159 -27.22 12.22 -1.07
N CYS A 160 -27.15 13.54 -1.23
CA CYS A 160 -28.00 14.50 -0.53
C CYS A 160 -29.49 14.17 -0.73
N SER A 161 -30.31 14.43 0.30
CA SER A 161 -31.75 14.17 0.30
C SER A 161 -32.17 12.75 -0.12
N SER A 162 -31.27 11.77 0.02
CA SER A 162 -31.52 10.38 -0.37
C SER A 162 -32.68 9.74 0.41
N GLY A 163 -33.00 10.26 1.61
CA GLY A 163 -34.19 9.86 2.36
C GLY A 163 -35.53 10.13 1.66
N LEU A 164 -35.59 10.96 0.61
CA LEU A 164 -36.78 11.09 -0.25
C LEU A 164 -37.09 9.79 -1.00
N PHE A 165 -36.06 9.01 -1.36
CA PHE A 165 -36.21 7.69 -1.97
C PHE A 165 -37.06 6.76 -1.10
N LEU A 166 -36.90 6.87 0.23
CA LEU A 166 -37.64 6.05 1.19
C LEU A 166 -39.13 6.43 1.28
N LYS A 167 -39.58 7.60 0.80
CA LYS A 167 -40.98 8.04 0.89
C LYS A 167 -41.86 7.62 -0.29
N ILE A 168 -41.26 7.14 -1.38
CA ILE A 168 -41.99 6.76 -2.60
C ILE A 168 -42.98 5.62 -2.29
N ARG A 169 -44.27 5.80 -2.61
CA ARG A 169 -45.36 4.83 -2.39
C ARG A 169 -45.10 3.49 -3.13
N GLY A 170 -45.69 2.39 -2.66
CA GLY A 170 -45.47 1.03 -3.20
C GLY A 170 -44.48 0.15 -2.42
N LEU A 171 -44.00 0.62 -1.27
CA LEU A 171 -43.25 -0.17 -0.30
C LEU A 171 -44.23 -0.56 0.81
N ARG A 172 -44.77 -1.79 0.79
CA ARG A 172 -45.70 -2.26 1.85
C ARG A 172 -44.99 -2.18 3.20
N ARG A 173 -45.65 -1.56 4.18
CA ARG A 173 -45.22 -1.46 5.58
C ARG A 173 -45.72 -2.70 6.29
N MET A 174 -44.83 -3.52 6.84
CA MET A 174 -45.20 -4.57 7.78
C MET A 174 -44.45 -4.34 9.08
N LYS A 175 -45.20 -4.06 10.15
CA LYS A 175 -44.69 -4.07 11.52
C LYS A 175 -44.60 -5.54 11.94
N LYS A 176 -43.40 -6.05 12.21
CA LYS A 176 -43.14 -7.04 13.26
C LYS A 176 -41.62 -7.19 13.44
N SER A 177 -41.14 -6.88 14.63
CA SER A 177 -39.82 -7.28 15.11
C SER A 177 -39.84 -8.79 15.34
N PHE A 178 -38.82 -9.51 14.89
CA PHE A 178 -38.66 -10.93 15.20
C PHE A 178 -37.20 -11.18 15.61
N ARG A 179 -37.01 -11.95 16.70
CA ARG A 179 -35.71 -12.51 17.15
C ARG A 179 -35.60 -13.95 16.62
N ILE A 180 -34.62 -14.26 15.77
CA ILE A 180 -34.36 -15.62 15.21
C ILE A 180 -32.87 -15.93 15.25
N PRO A 181 -32.45 -17.20 15.48
CA PRO A 181 -31.05 -17.58 15.66
C PRO A 181 -30.17 -17.31 14.44
N LEU A 182 -28.89 -17.06 14.71
CA LEU A 182 -27.83 -16.99 13.71
C LEU A 182 -27.76 -18.33 12.97
N LEU A 183 -28.13 -18.36 11.69
CA LEU A 183 -27.45 -19.09 10.60
C LEU A 183 -28.22 -18.93 9.28
N ASN A 184 -27.47 -18.61 8.22
CA ASN A 184 -27.81 -18.62 6.79
C ASN A 184 -28.59 -17.44 6.17
N THR A 185 -27.94 -16.78 5.21
CA THR A 185 -28.55 -15.91 4.17
C THR A 185 -29.44 -16.65 3.17
N GLN A 186 -29.67 -17.96 3.35
CA GLN A 186 -30.27 -18.82 2.32
C GLN A 186 -31.80 -18.71 2.28
N THR A 187 -32.40 -18.12 3.32
CA THR A 187 -33.86 -18.07 3.52
C THR A 187 -34.44 -16.65 3.49
N THR A 188 -33.62 -15.61 3.40
CA THR A 188 -34.08 -14.21 3.41
C THR A 188 -34.34 -13.66 2.00
N ASP A 189 -35.57 -13.22 1.76
CA ASP A 189 -36.02 -12.64 0.49
C ASP A 189 -36.52 -11.20 0.72
N GLY A 190 -36.54 -10.36 -0.32
CA GLY A 190 -37.14 -9.03 -0.24
C GLY A 190 -36.22 -7.88 -0.65
N GLU A 191 -36.32 -6.77 0.07
CA GLU A 191 -35.59 -5.54 -0.23
C GLU A 191 -35.09 -4.83 1.03
N ALA A 192 -33.87 -4.32 0.98
CA ALA A 192 -33.28 -3.46 1.98
C ALA A 192 -32.60 -2.27 1.31
N ILE A 193 -32.91 -1.06 1.77
CA ILE A 193 -32.38 0.20 1.26
C ILE A 193 -31.73 0.96 2.42
N ILE A 194 -30.47 1.35 2.25
CA ILE A 194 -29.76 2.25 3.15
C ILE A 194 -29.43 3.53 2.39
N THR A 195 -29.80 4.67 2.95
CA THR A 195 -29.53 5.99 2.39
C THR A 195 -28.53 6.71 3.28
N SER A 196 -27.62 7.49 2.68
CA SER A 196 -26.59 8.19 3.43
C SER A 196 -27.12 9.38 4.23
N THR A 197 -28.31 9.88 3.89
CA THR A 197 -28.97 11.02 4.54
C THR A 197 -30.49 10.83 4.68
N GLY A 198 -31.12 11.65 5.52
CA GLY A 198 -32.56 11.88 5.53
C GLY A 198 -33.07 12.72 4.35
N ALA A 199 -34.38 12.93 4.30
CA ALA A 199 -35.06 13.59 3.17
C ALA A 199 -34.75 15.10 3.01
N ARG A 200 -34.19 15.74 4.04
CA ARG A 200 -33.81 17.16 4.06
C ARG A 200 -32.39 17.35 4.63
N GLU A 201 -31.52 16.36 4.43
CA GLU A 201 -30.17 16.32 4.99
C GLU A 201 -29.11 16.22 3.87
N ASN A 202 -27.94 16.80 4.15
CA ASN A 202 -26.81 16.85 3.22
C ASN A 202 -25.89 15.63 3.39
N ALA A 203 -25.33 15.17 2.28
CA ALA A 203 -24.24 14.19 2.24
C ALA A 203 -22.91 14.93 2.07
N TYR A 204 -21.86 14.47 2.75
CA TYR A 204 -20.56 15.15 2.77
C TYR A 204 -19.45 14.32 2.14
N GLU A 205 -18.53 15.01 1.46
CA GLU A 205 -17.21 14.51 1.06
C GLU A 205 -16.14 15.01 2.05
N ASP A 206 -15.19 14.15 2.40
CA ASP A 206 -14.11 14.48 3.33
C ASP A 206 -12.75 14.29 2.65
N LEU A 207 -11.96 15.36 2.54
CA LEU A 207 -10.63 15.34 1.91
C LEU A 207 -9.66 14.42 2.64
N LYS A 208 -9.75 14.31 3.97
CA LYS A 208 -8.90 13.42 4.78
C LYS A 208 -9.26 11.96 4.55
N LEU A 209 -10.54 11.67 4.30
CA LEU A 209 -11.01 10.32 3.97
C LEU A 209 -10.92 10.02 2.47
N ARG A 210 -10.65 11.05 1.63
CA ARG A 210 -10.66 11.00 0.17
C ARG A 210 -11.91 10.33 -0.39
N GLY A 211 -13.08 10.61 0.18
CA GLY A 211 -14.34 9.91 -0.09
C GLY A 211 -15.55 10.56 0.57
N GLY A 212 -16.74 10.11 0.17
CA GLY A 212 -17.98 10.34 0.90
C GLY A 212 -17.92 9.70 2.29
N ILE A 213 -18.34 10.44 3.32
CA ILE A 213 -18.22 9.99 4.72
C ILE A 213 -18.98 8.67 4.94
N PHE A 214 -20.19 8.58 4.39
CA PHE A 214 -21.01 7.37 4.46
C PHE A 214 -20.33 6.18 3.75
N THR A 215 -19.92 6.36 2.49
CA THR A 215 -19.28 5.29 1.72
C THR A 215 -17.99 4.81 2.36
N HIS A 216 -17.18 5.72 2.91
CA HIS A 216 -15.96 5.38 3.64
C HIS A 216 -16.22 4.46 4.83
N PHE A 217 -17.20 4.79 5.68
CA PHE A 217 -17.51 3.95 6.83
C PHE A 217 -18.22 2.66 6.44
N MET A 218 -19.06 2.68 5.40
CA MET A 218 -19.69 1.47 4.87
C MET A 218 -18.64 0.47 4.34
N THR A 219 -17.70 0.94 3.52
CA THR A 219 -16.62 0.09 2.98
C THR A 219 -15.69 -0.42 4.08
N THR A 220 -15.34 0.42 5.05
CA THR A 220 -14.56 0.02 6.24
C THR A 220 -15.33 -1.03 7.09
N GLY A 221 -16.64 -0.84 7.26
CA GLY A 221 -17.52 -1.75 7.99
C GLY A 221 -17.58 -3.13 7.34
N LEU A 222 -17.81 -3.19 6.03
CA LEU A 222 -17.82 -4.44 5.24
C LEU A 222 -16.50 -5.20 5.33
N ARG A 223 -15.36 -4.52 5.51
CA ARG A 223 -14.05 -5.16 5.71
C ARG A 223 -13.90 -5.87 7.06
N GLY A 224 -14.84 -5.69 7.99
CA GLY A 224 -14.83 -6.31 9.30
C GLY A 224 -14.92 -5.33 10.46
N ALA A 225 -14.79 -4.02 10.24
CA ALA A 225 -14.91 -3.06 11.34
C ALA A 225 -16.32 -3.00 11.96
N ALA A 226 -17.33 -3.49 11.23
CA ALA A 226 -18.70 -3.59 11.69
C ALA A 226 -19.02 -4.92 12.40
N ASP A 227 -18.14 -5.93 12.32
CA ASP A 227 -18.30 -7.24 12.97
C ASP A 227 -18.22 -7.07 14.50
N ARG A 228 -19.37 -6.87 15.13
CA ARG A 228 -19.46 -6.49 16.55
C ARG A 228 -19.40 -7.73 17.43
N ASN A 229 -20.00 -8.83 16.99
CA ASN A 229 -20.04 -10.10 17.72
C ASN A 229 -18.75 -10.94 17.51
N ARG A 230 -17.91 -10.58 16.54
CA ARG A 230 -16.62 -11.21 16.21
C ARG A 230 -16.75 -12.63 15.66
N ASP A 231 -17.85 -12.92 14.97
CA ASP A 231 -18.06 -14.21 14.32
C ASP A 231 -17.43 -14.27 12.91
N GLY A 232 -16.74 -13.20 12.50
CA GLY A 232 -16.11 -13.06 11.20
C GLY A 232 -17.11 -12.77 10.08
N ARG A 233 -18.35 -12.41 10.40
CA ARG A 233 -19.40 -12.04 9.44
C ARG A 233 -19.79 -10.59 9.71
N VAL A 234 -20.23 -9.90 8.66
CA VAL A 234 -20.84 -8.58 8.80
C VAL A 234 -22.26 -8.69 8.28
N THR A 235 -23.21 -8.56 9.20
CA THR A 235 -24.63 -8.54 8.86
C THR A 235 -25.06 -7.15 8.35
N LEU A 236 -26.21 -7.11 7.68
CA LEU A 236 -26.83 -5.86 7.25
C LEU A 236 -27.11 -4.91 8.42
N HIS A 237 -27.54 -5.45 9.57
CA HIS A 237 -27.81 -4.67 10.76
C HIS A 237 -26.52 -4.10 11.37
N GLU A 238 -25.48 -4.92 11.52
CA GLU A 238 -24.17 -4.48 12.01
C GLU A 238 -23.56 -3.41 11.11
N LEU A 239 -23.61 -3.59 9.79
CA LEU A 239 -23.12 -2.60 8.85
C LEU A 239 -23.87 -1.28 8.99
N TYR A 240 -25.20 -1.32 9.11
CA TYR A 240 -26.01 -0.12 9.29
C TYR A 240 -25.66 0.59 10.60
N SER A 241 -25.68 -0.13 11.73
CA SER A 241 -25.37 0.44 13.05
C SER A 241 -23.97 1.04 13.10
N TYR A 242 -22.97 0.36 12.52
CA TYR A 242 -21.61 0.88 12.40
C TYR A 242 -21.58 2.17 11.57
N THR A 243 -22.13 2.12 10.34
CA THR A 243 -22.09 3.25 9.42
C THR A 243 -22.83 4.45 9.98
N TYR A 244 -24.01 4.25 10.58
CA TYR A 244 -24.78 5.30 11.26
C TYR A 244 -23.96 5.98 12.35
N SER A 245 -23.44 5.20 13.31
CA SER A 245 -22.69 5.74 14.44
C SER A 245 -21.45 6.53 13.99
N ARG A 246 -20.70 6.00 13.01
CA ARG A 246 -19.48 6.67 12.53
C ARG A 246 -19.77 7.93 11.72
N THR A 247 -20.77 7.91 10.87
CA THR A 247 -21.17 9.08 10.08
C THR A 247 -21.67 10.21 10.98
N ILE A 248 -22.52 9.92 11.96
CA ILE A 248 -22.97 10.90 12.96
C ILE A 248 -21.77 11.50 13.71
N ASN A 249 -20.92 10.64 14.29
CA ASN A 249 -19.77 11.10 15.06
C ASN A 249 -18.81 11.98 14.25
N ARG A 250 -18.70 11.74 12.93
CA ARG A 250 -17.85 12.53 12.04
C ARG A 250 -18.48 13.87 11.67
N THR A 251 -19.81 13.96 11.68
CA THR A 251 -20.57 15.10 11.11
C THR A 251 -21.37 15.90 12.13
N ILE A 252 -21.35 15.52 13.42
CA ILE A 252 -22.17 16.17 14.47
C ILE A 252 -21.95 17.69 14.57
N PHE A 253 -20.75 18.17 14.25
CA PHE A 253 -20.40 19.59 14.20
C PHE A 253 -20.22 20.14 12.78
N ALA A 254 -20.73 19.45 11.76
CA ALA A 254 -20.69 19.94 10.39
C ALA A 254 -21.59 21.18 10.25
N ARG A 255 -21.15 22.15 9.44
CA ARG A 255 -21.82 23.46 9.28
C ARG A 255 -23.31 23.35 8.90
N SER A 256 -23.70 22.32 8.13
CA SER A 256 -25.09 22.12 7.69
C SER A 256 -25.82 21.01 8.46
N GLY A 257 -25.34 20.70 9.67
CA GLY A 257 -25.89 19.68 10.56
C GLY A 257 -25.32 18.27 10.34
N PRO A 258 -25.62 17.32 11.24
CA PRO A 258 -25.19 15.94 11.12
C PRO A 258 -25.81 15.25 9.91
N GLN A 259 -25.03 14.37 9.29
CA GLN A 259 -25.50 13.43 8.28
C GLN A 259 -26.02 12.16 8.97
N LYS A 260 -27.31 11.82 8.78
CA LYS A 260 -27.93 10.66 9.43
C LYS A 260 -28.31 9.59 8.40
N PRO A 261 -27.61 8.45 8.37
CA PRO A 261 -28.01 7.35 7.51
C PRO A 261 -29.38 6.78 7.89
N HIS A 262 -30.25 6.53 6.91
CA HIS A 262 -31.54 5.88 7.15
C HIS A 262 -31.56 4.47 6.58
N PHE A 263 -32.33 3.61 7.22
CA PHE A 263 -32.50 2.23 6.82
C PHE A 263 -33.99 1.90 6.65
N ARG A 264 -34.33 1.31 5.52
CA ARG A 264 -35.66 0.75 5.27
C ARG A 264 -35.52 -0.69 4.80
N THR A 265 -36.32 -1.56 5.38
CA THR A 265 -36.33 -2.98 5.05
C THR A 265 -37.75 -3.48 4.84
N ASN A 266 -37.90 -4.39 3.89
CA ASN A 266 -39.06 -5.24 3.68
C ASN A 266 -38.56 -6.66 3.38
N LEU A 267 -37.76 -7.18 4.32
CA LEU A 267 -37.21 -8.53 4.28
C LEU A 267 -38.21 -9.52 4.89
N GLN A 268 -38.26 -10.72 4.33
CA GLN A 268 -39.08 -11.84 4.77
C GLN A 268 -38.23 -13.10 4.86
N GLY A 269 -38.66 -14.06 5.69
CA GLY A 269 -37.95 -15.31 5.95
C GLY A 269 -37.13 -15.30 7.24
N ALA A 270 -36.46 -16.42 7.51
CA ALA A 270 -35.61 -16.60 8.68
C ALA A 270 -34.15 -16.20 8.41
N GLY A 271 -33.41 -15.81 9.45
CA GLY A 271 -31.97 -15.55 9.40
C GLY A 271 -31.56 -14.11 9.06
N GLU A 272 -30.30 -13.79 9.34
CA GLU A 272 -29.71 -12.47 9.07
C GLU A 272 -29.12 -12.38 7.66
N VAL A 273 -29.18 -11.17 7.08
CA VAL A 273 -28.52 -10.88 5.80
C VAL A 273 -27.03 -10.64 6.02
N ILE A 274 -26.20 -11.65 5.76
CA ILE A 274 -24.73 -11.55 5.75
C ILE A 274 -24.27 -10.89 4.44
N LEU A 275 -23.63 -9.73 4.58
CA LEU A 275 -23.12 -8.93 3.46
C LEU A 275 -21.69 -9.30 3.11
N SER A 276 -20.85 -9.54 4.11
CA SER A 276 -19.47 -9.96 3.92
C SER A 276 -19.04 -10.96 5.00
N THR A 277 -18.00 -11.72 4.68
CA THR A 277 -17.36 -12.65 5.61
C THR A 277 -15.88 -12.34 5.62
N THR A 278 -15.26 -12.16 6.78
CA THR A 278 -13.82 -11.92 6.93
C THR A 278 -13.05 -13.21 7.22
N TYR A 279 -13.67 -14.21 7.87
CA TYR A 279 -13.00 -15.48 8.23
C TYR A 279 -12.57 -16.33 7.02
N LYS A 280 -13.23 -16.20 5.87
CA LYS A 280 -12.82 -16.88 4.63
C LYS A 280 -11.61 -16.20 3.97
N HIS A 281 -11.25 -14.99 4.39
CA HIS A 281 -10.11 -14.27 3.86
C HIS A 281 -8.90 -14.54 4.69
N LYS A 282 -7.87 -15.01 4.01
CA LYS A 282 -6.70 -15.51 4.69
C LYS A 282 -5.70 -14.38 5.04
N THR A 283 -5.77 -13.21 4.39
CA THR A 283 -4.92 -12.06 4.72
C THR A 283 -5.70 -11.04 5.56
N THR A 284 -5.32 -10.89 6.83
CA THR A 284 -6.03 -10.03 7.78
C THR A 284 -5.08 -9.13 8.56
N LEU A 285 -5.54 -7.92 8.87
CA LEU A 285 -4.90 -7.01 9.82
C LEU A 285 -5.73 -7.02 11.10
N ARG A 286 -5.11 -7.42 12.22
CA ARG A 286 -5.75 -7.48 13.53
C ARG A 286 -5.16 -6.43 14.46
N LEU A 287 -6.00 -5.49 14.89
CA LEU A 287 -5.67 -4.46 15.87
C LEU A 287 -6.07 -4.96 17.26
N ARG A 288 -5.08 -5.21 18.12
CA ARG A 288 -5.28 -5.80 19.46
C ARG A 288 -6.07 -4.87 20.40
N LYS A 289 -6.73 -5.44 21.41
CA LYS A 289 -7.60 -4.75 22.38
C LYS A 289 -6.96 -3.53 23.04
N GLN A 290 -5.67 -3.60 23.38
CA GLN A 290 -4.94 -2.49 24.01
C GLN A 290 -4.83 -1.24 23.14
N LEU A 291 -4.87 -1.38 21.81
CA LEU A 291 -4.73 -0.25 20.91
C LEU A 291 -5.95 0.68 20.96
N GLY A 292 -5.74 1.96 21.24
CA GLY A 292 -6.78 2.98 21.17
C GLY A 292 -6.51 4.03 20.11
N GLY A 293 -7.55 4.75 19.68
CA GLY A 293 -7.39 6.00 18.94
C GLY A 293 -7.83 5.97 17.47
N HIS A 294 -7.36 6.93 16.69
CA HIS A 294 -7.71 7.06 15.27
C HIS A 294 -6.70 6.34 14.41
N PHE A 295 -7.15 5.36 13.62
CA PHE A 295 -6.33 4.58 12.70
C PHE A 295 -6.57 5.04 11.26
N PHE A 296 -5.49 5.11 10.49
CA PHE A 296 -5.46 5.36 9.06
C PHE A 296 -4.56 4.32 8.40
N ILE A 297 -5.11 3.56 7.47
CA ILE A 297 -4.40 2.50 6.75
C ILE A 297 -4.32 2.94 5.30
N TRP A 298 -3.11 3.20 4.84
CA TRP A 298 -2.79 3.65 3.49
C TRP A 298 -2.22 2.49 2.69
N ASP A 299 -2.64 2.35 1.43
CA ASP A 299 -2.01 1.41 0.52
C ASP A 299 -0.71 1.97 -0.09
N LYS A 300 -0.03 1.15 -0.90
CA LYS A 300 1.19 1.55 -1.61
C LYS A 300 1.03 2.76 -2.55
N LYS A 301 -0.20 3.09 -2.96
CA LYS A 301 -0.51 4.24 -3.83
C LYS A 301 -0.88 5.48 -3.02
N LYS A 302 -0.65 5.48 -1.70
CA LYS A 302 -1.03 6.56 -0.77
C LYS A 302 -2.56 6.82 -0.81
N VAL A 303 -3.36 5.80 -1.15
CA VAL A 303 -4.83 5.85 -1.08
C VAL A 303 -5.29 5.32 0.28
N LEU A 304 -6.23 6.03 0.92
CA LEU A 304 -6.79 5.60 2.20
C LEU A 304 -7.62 4.33 1.99
N TYR A 305 -7.13 3.23 2.55
CA TYR A 305 -7.76 1.91 2.46
C TYR A 305 -8.85 1.73 3.52
N ALA A 306 -8.58 2.19 4.75
CA ALA A 306 -9.52 2.22 5.86
C ALA A 306 -9.11 3.30 6.87
N GLY A 307 -10.09 3.99 7.45
CA GLY A 307 -9.86 5.01 8.47
C GLY A 307 -10.97 5.02 9.51
N PHE A 308 -10.66 4.83 10.78
CA PHE A 308 -11.67 4.70 11.82
C PHE A 308 -11.12 4.98 13.21
N TYR A 309 -12.01 5.31 14.13
CA TYR A 309 -11.68 5.39 15.55
C TYR A 309 -11.93 4.05 16.25
N LYS A 310 -10.95 3.54 16.98
CA LYS A 310 -11.05 2.31 17.76
C LYS A 310 -11.02 2.67 19.25
N LYS A 311 -12.01 2.20 19.99
CA LYS A 311 -11.98 2.28 21.46
C LYS A 311 -10.99 1.24 22.01
N PRO A 312 -10.19 1.57 23.04
CA PRO A 312 -9.50 0.56 23.84
C PRO A 312 -10.51 -0.48 24.33
N SER A 313 -10.11 -1.76 24.50
CA SER A 313 -10.92 -2.96 24.82
C SER A 313 -11.49 -3.75 23.62
N GLN A 314 -11.57 -3.17 22.43
CA GLN A 314 -12.14 -3.85 21.27
C GLN A 314 -11.05 -4.44 20.38
N ASP A 315 -11.08 -5.74 20.06
CA ASP A 315 -10.31 -6.25 18.92
C ASP A 315 -11.01 -5.85 17.62
N ILE A 316 -10.25 -5.35 16.64
CA ILE A 316 -10.77 -5.10 15.29
C ILE A 316 -9.97 -5.96 14.32
N GLN A 317 -10.70 -6.72 13.50
CA GLN A 317 -10.13 -7.52 12.42
C GLN A 317 -10.59 -6.94 11.08
N LEU A 318 -9.62 -6.63 10.22
CA LEU A 318 -9.87 -6.15 8.86
C LEU A 318 -9.38 -7.17 7.86
N ALA A 319 -10.24 -7.54 6.92
CA ALA A 319 -9.83 -8.27 5.73
C ALA A 319 -9.07 -7.33 4.78
N MET A 320 -7.84 -7.73 4.44
CA MET A 320 -6.89 -6.95 3.65
C MET A 320 -6.54 -7.67 2.35
N LYS A 321 -6.13 -6.94 1.32
CA LYS A 321 -5.47 -7.56 0.16
C LYS A 321 -4.00 -7.81 0.55
N PRO A 322 -3.35 -8.84 0.01
CA PRO A 322 -1.90 -8.94 0.09
C PRO A 322 -1.24 -7.69 -0.53
N GLY A 323 -0.26 -7.11 0.14
CA GLY A 323 0.35 -5.86 -0.31
C GLY A 323 1.13 -5.12 0.77
N ARG A 324 1.72 -3.99 0.39
CA ARG A 324 2.39 -3.07 1.31
C ARG A 324 1.41 -1.99 1.78
N TYR A 325 1.43 -1.73 3.07
CA TYR A 325 0.57 -0.74 3.72
C TYR A 325 1.37 0.11 4.71
N THR A 326 0.94 1.35 4.87
CA THR A 326 1.37 2.22 5.96
C THR A 326 0.20 2.39 6.91
N ILE A 327 0.37 1.96 8.16
CA ILE A 327 -0.62 2.10 9.22
C ILE A 327 -0.16 3.24 10.11
N GLN A 328 -0.99 4.28 10.21
CA GLN A 328 -0.78 5.40 11.12
C GLN A 328 -1.89 5.40 12.15
N TRP A 329 -1.56 5.64 13.41
CA TRP A 329 -2.60 5.88 14.40
C TRP A 329 -2.23 6.93 15.41
N ARG A 330 -3.23 7.70 15.83
CA ARG A 330 -3.11 8.69 16.88
C ARG A 330 -3.75 8.17 18.15
N HIS A 331 -2.95 8.00 19.18
CA HIS A 331 -3.40 7.67 20.53
C HIS A 331 -2.93 8.80 21.46
N GLU A 332 -3.86 9.40 22.19
CA GLU A 332 -3.59 10.60 23.02
C GLU A 332 -2.91 11.72 22.21
N LYS A 333 -1.77 12.23 22.70
CA LYS A 333 -0.93 13.25 22.05
C LYS A 333 0.23 12.64 21.26
N LYS A 334 0.16 11.36 20.87
CA LYS A 334 1.21 10.65 20.12
C LYS A 334 0.65 10.11 18.81
N VAL A 335 1.43 10.22 17.74
CA VAL A 335 1.15 9.56 16.46
C VAL A 335 2.16 8.45 16.30
N PHE A 336 1.70 7.29 15.85
CA PHE A 336 2.51 6.12 15.59
C PHE A 336 2.39 5.77 14.12
N THR A 337 3.48 5.27 13.53
CA THR A 337 3.50 4.78 12.16
C THR A 337 4.17 3.41 12.11
N THR A 338 3.55 2.48 11.38
CA THR A 338 4.07 1.14 11.10
C THR A 338 3.89 0.85 9.62
N ARG A 339 4.98 0.51 8.93
CA ARG A 339 4.92 -0.08 7.58
C ARG A 339 4.79 -1.58 7.71
N VAL A 340 3.89 -2.17 6.93
CA VAL A 340 3.67 -3.61 6.94
C VAL A 340 3.56 -4.15 5.52
N LYS A 341 4.18 -5.30 5.28
CA LYS A 341 3.92 -6.15 4.12
C LYS A 341 3.00 -7.28 4.57
N LEU A 342 1.79 -7.29 4.04
CA LEU A 342 0.82 -8.35 4.29
C LEU A 342 0.97 -9.44 3.22
N ASP A 343 1.42 -10.61 3.64
CA ASP A 343 1.51 -11.77 2.76
C ASP A 343 0.15 -12.43 2.54
N LYS A 344 0.06 -13.22 1.47
CA LYS A 344 -1.09 -14.10 1.24
C LYS A 344 -1.25 -15.04 2.42
N GLN A 345 -2.48 -15.15 2.88
CA GLN A 345 -2.89 -16.12 3.90
C GLN A 345 -2.29 -15.96 5.30
N LYS A 346 -1.85 -14.75 5.66
CA LYS A 346 -1.35 -14.45 7.01
C LYS A 346 -2.18 -13.40 7.74
N THR A 347 -2.27 -13.55 9.05
CA THR A 347 -2.76 -12.49 9.95
C THR A 347 -1.57 -11.68 10.46
N PHE A 348 -1.61 -10.38 10.22
CA PHE A 348 -0.69 -9.45 10.87
C PHE A 348 -1.35 -8.86 12.11
N TYR A 349 -0.69 -9.00 13.26
CA TYR A 349 -1.12 -8.41 14.51
C TYR A 349 -0.38 -7.11 14.71
N LEU A 350 -1.12 -6.00 14.79
CA LEU A 350 -0.57 -4.72 15.19
C LEU A 350 -0.59 -4.62 16.72
N SER A 351 0.54 -4.23 17.29
CA SER A 351 0.75 -3.95 18.72
C SER A 351 1.51 -2.62 18.90
N GLU A 352 1.44 -2.02 20.08
CA GLU A 352 2.09 -0.74 20.36
C GLU A 352 3.59 -0.78 20.15
N ARG A 353 4.25 -1.89 20.50
CA ARG A 353 5.70 -2.09 20.33
C ARG A 353 6.16 -2.04 18.86
N GLN A 354 5.26 -2.25 17.91
CA GLN A 354 5.56 -2.20 16.47
C GLN A 354 5.33 -0.80 15.89
N GLY A 355 4.78 0.14 16.66
CA GLY A 355 4.61 1.53 16.27
C GLY A 355 5.87 2.33 16.51
N LYS A 356 6.46 2.89 15.45
CA LYS A 356 7.47 3.95 15.61
C LYS A 356 6.74 5.26 15.92
N LEU A 357 7.18 5.97 16.96
CA LEU A 357 6.65 7.30 17.27
C LEU A 357 6.94 8.23 16.09
N ALA A 358 5.89 8.84 15.54
CA ALA A 358 5.98 9.91 14.56
C ALA A 358 5.79 11.24 15.30
N SER A 359 6.58 12.25 14.95
CA SER A 359 6.45 13.60 15.51
C SER A 359 5.06 14.17 15.24
N LEU A 360 4.46 14.82 16.25
CA LEU A 360 3.22 15.58 16.07
C LEU A 360 3.53 16.91 15.42
N GLN A 361 2.84 17.23 14.33
CA GLN A 361 2.71 18.62 13.88
C GLN A 361 1.72 19.34 14.80
N THR A 362 2.17 20.41 15.45
CA THR A 362 1.30 21.35 16.15
C THR A 362 0.77 22.33 15.10
N TYR A 363 -0.48 22.18 14.68
CA TYR A 363 -1.10 23.21 13.82
C TYR A 363 -1.41 24.44 14.65
N ALA A 364 -1.10 25.64 14.12
CA ALA A 364 -1.64 26.87 14.66
C ALA A 364 -3.17 26.78 14.68
N ARG A 365 -3.77 27.09 15.85
CA ARG A 365 -5.22 27.23 15.99
C ARG A 365 -5.66 28.36 15.07
N ARG A 366 -6.77 28.19 14.35
CA ARG A 366 -7.33 29.26 13.50
C ARG A 366 -7.49 30.54 14.34
N GLY A 367 -6.78 31.62 13.97
CA GLY A 367 -6.75 32.89 14.72
C GLY A 367 -5.57 33.08 15.71
N GLY A 368 -4.62 32.14 15.79
CA GLY A 368 -3.34 32.34 16.50
C GLY A 368 -2.25 32.92 15.59
N PRO A 369 -1.14 33.42 16.15
CA PRO A 369 -0.01 33.92 15.36
C PRO A 369 0.49 32.83 14.40
N PRO A 370 1.01 33.22 13.21
CA PRO A 370 1.52 32.25 12.25
C PRO A 370 2.61 31.43 12.95
N ALA A 371 2.35 30.13 13.12
CA ALA A 371 3.43 29.21 13.44
C ALA A 371 4.26 29.09 12.17
N ASP A 372 5.56 29.30 12.29
CA ASP A 372 6.55 29.04 11.23
C ASP A 372 6.43 27.57 10.84
N ALA A 373 5.58 27.32 9.85
CA ALA A 373 5.19 26.00 9.43
C ALA A 373 6.13 25.57 8.30
N GLU A 374 7.35 25.23 8.67
CA GLU A 374 8.13 24.34 7.81
C GLU A 374 7.50 22.95 7.88
N TRP A 375 7.11 22.47 6.71
CA TRP A 375 6.49 21.19 6.52
C TRP A 375 7.58 20.13 6.45
N GLU A 376 7.48 19.09 7.27
CA GLU A 376 7.88 17.76 6.82
C GLU A 376 6.74 16.80 7.14
N VAL A 377 6.02 16.38 6.10
CA VAL A 377 5.47 15.03 6.14
C VAL A 377 6.69 14.16 6.35
N LEU A 378 6.77 13.43 7.46
CA LEU A 378 7.62 12.24 7.53
C LEU A 378 7.07 11.29 6.47
N GLN A 379 7.43 11.55 5.21
CA GLN A 379 7.65 10.54 4.22
C GLN A 379 8.78 9.76 4.86
N PRO A 380 8.52 8.56 5.41
CA PRO A 380 9.65 7.73 5.70
C PRO A 380 10.29 7.56 4.32
N SER A 381 11.60 7.80 4.20
CA SER A 381 12.31 7.78 2.92
C SER A 381 11.71 6.68 2.03
N GLU A 382 11.21 7.10 0.87
CA GLU A 382 11.07 6.18 -0.25
C GLU A 382 12.42 5.48 -0.35
N ASP A 383 12.41 4.13 -0.38
CA ASP A 383 13.58 3.24 -0.31
C ASP A 383 14.87 4.03 -0.49
N GLU A 384 15.57 4.39 0.61
CA GLU A 384 16.73 5.30 0.51
C GLU A 384 17.57 4.84 -0.67
N PRO A 385 17.91 5.76 -1.59
CA PRO A 385 18.65 5.43 -2.79
C PRO A 385 19.88 4.64 -2.35
N ARG A 386 19.77 3.33 -2.57
CA ARG A 386 20.70 2.36 -2.00
C ARG A 386 22.07 2.54 -2.60
N TRP A 387 22.11 3.16 -3.78
CA TRP A 387 23.28 3.44 -4.57
C TRP A 387 23.49 4.95 -4.68
N SER A 388 24.74 5.36 -4.64
CA SER A 388 25.18 6.70 -4.99
C SER A 388 26.40 6.65 -5.90
N LEU A 389 26.52 7.64 -6.77
CA LEU A 389 27.72 7.93 -7.54
C LEU A 389 28.42 9.11 -6.89
N TRP A 390 29.74 9.07 -6.76
CA TRP A 390 30.48 10.16 -6.15
C TRP A 390 31.79 10.42 -6.88
N MET A 391 32.27 11.65 -6.73
CA MET A 391 33.59 12.09 -7.17
C MET A 391 34.22 12.94 -6.08
N ARG A 392 35.49 12.68 -5.77
CA ARG A 392 36.24 13.36 -4.71
C ARG A 392 37.66 13.66 -5.19
N ALA A 393 38.24 14.77 -4.74
CA ALA A 393 39.60 15.15 -5.00
C ALA A 393 40.29 15.55 -3.69
N GLY A 394 41.60 15.39 -3.61
CA GLY A 394 42.32 15.75 -2.41
C GLY A 394 43.77 15.30 -2.44
N VAL A 395 44.28 15.02 -1.24
CA VAL A 395 45.68 14.70 -1.02
C VAL A 395 45.82 13.37 -0.29
N ALA A 396 46.86 12.63 -0.65
CA ALA A 396 47.30 11.44 0.05
C ALA A 396 48.75 11.62 0.53
N GLY A 397 49.06 11.07 1.69
CA GLY A 397 50.41 11.02 2.23
C GLY A 397 50.78 9.59 2.59
N GLY A 398 52.03 9.22 2.32
CA GLY A 398 52.57 7.89 2.61
C GLY A 398 54.08 7.86 2.40
N SER A 399 54.76 6.87 2.96
CA SER A 399 56.22 6.84 2.95
C SER A 399 56.85 6.31 1.65
N TYR A 400 56.06 5.82 0.67
CA TYR A 400 56.55 5.42 -0.66
C TYR A 400 56.78 6.62 -1.61
N THR A 401 56.24 7.80 -1.29
CA THR A 401 56.53 9.05 -2.01
C THR A 401 57.63 9.86 -1.33
N GLY A 402 58.45 9.23 -0.48
CA GLY A 402 59.49 9.93 0.29
C GLY A 402 58.92 10.94 1.30
N GLY A 403 57.66 10.77 1.71
CA GLY A 403 56.97 11.73 2.58
C GLY A 403 56.37 12.94 1.85
N THR A 404 56.48 13.01 0.52
CA THR A 404 55.84 14.04 -0.29
C THR A 404 54.34 13.75 -0.46
N LEU A 405 53.50 14.79 -0.40
CA LEU A 405 52.07 14.65 -0.66
C LEU A 405 51.81 14.30 -2.14
N MET A 406 50.86 13.41 -2.37
CA MET A 406 50.27 13.16 -3.69
C MET A 406 48.97 13.95 -3.82
N GLY A 407 48.79 14.64 -4.94
CA GLY A 407 47.52 15.23 -5.34
C GLY A 407 46.76 14.27 -6.25
N GLY A 408 45.45 14.14 -6.07
CA GLY A 408 44.68 13.20 -6.86
C GLY A 408 43.19 13.32 -6.72
N GLY A 409 42.51 12.38 -7.35
CA GLY A 409 41.06 12.27 -7.29
C GLY A 409 40.59 10.85 -7.51
N ALA A 410 39.34 10.62 -7.11
CA ALA A 410 38.71 9.34 -7.20
C ALA A 410 37.23 9.49 -7.54
N LEU A 411 36.71 8.49 -8.22
CA LEU A 411 35.29 8.33 -8.48
C LEU A 411 34.85 6.95 -8.02
N GLY A 412 33.58 6.82 -7.70
CA GLY A 412 33.10 5.54 -7.23
C GLY A 412 31.60 5.43 -7.12
N ILE A 413 31.18 4.20 -6.87
CA ILE A 413 29.81 3.84 -6.53
C ILE A 413 29.76 3.41 -5.08
N GLN A 414 28.70 3.77 -4.38
CA GLN A 414 28.54 3.43 -2.98
C GLN A 414 27.14 2.88 -2.72
N HIS A 415 27.09 1.69 -2.15
CA HIS A 415 25.94 1.10 -1.51
C HIS A 415 25.89 1.43 0.00
N THR A 416 24.78 1.15 0.69
CA THR A 416 24.64 1.36 2.16
C THR A 416 25.73 0.66 2.99
N PHE A 417 26.28 -0.46 2.51
CA PHE A 417 27.27 -1.26 3.26
C PHE A 417 28.57 -1.53 2.49
N PHE A 418 28.65 -1.12 1.21
CA PHE A 418 29.77 -1.45 0.33
C PHE A 418 30.09 -0.25 -0.57
N SER A 419 31.34 -0.01 -0.93
CA SER A 419 31.71 0.94 -1.97
C SER A 419 32.83 0.40 -2.86
N LEU A 420 32.83 0.84 -4.11
CA LEU A 420 33.90 0.60 -5.07
C LEU A 420 34.42 1.95 -5.57
N GLN A 421 35.73 2.12 -5.56
CA GLN A 421 36.43 3.36 -5.87
C GLN A 421 37.55 3.08 -6.87
N LEU A 422 37.68 3.94 -7.88
CA LEU A 422 38.84 4.05 -8.75
C LEU A 422 39.53 5.39 -8.45
N GLY A 423 40.80 5.35 -8.05
CA GLY A 423 41.62 6.51 -7.72
C GLY A 423 42.81 6.70 -8.66
N VAL A 424 43.19 7.97 -8.83
CA VAL A 424 44.40 8.38 -9.56
C VAL A 424 45.11 9.46 -8.74
N TRP A 425 46.39 9.25 -8.47
CA TRP A 425 47.21 10.10 -7.61
C TRP A 425 48.55 10.37 -8.26
N GLY A 426 49.06 11.60 -8.16
CA GLY A 426 50.34 11.98 -8.73
C GLY A 426 51.14 12.88 -7.81
N THR A 427 52.48 12.81 -7.92
CA THR A 427 53.39 13.76 -7.30
C THR A 427 54.69 13.85 -8.08
N SER A 428 55.47 14.91 -7.81
CA SER A 428 56.84 15.05 -8.29
C SER A 428 57.75 15.21 -7.07
N VAL A 429 58.69 14.30 -6.90
CA VAL A 429 59.66 14.29 -5.80
C VAL A 429 60.99 14.80 -6.33
N ALA A 430 61.55 15.84 -5.73
CA ALA A 430 62.90 16.30 -6.03
C ALA A 430 63.90 15.65 -5.05
N TYR A 431 65.00 15.09 -5.56
CA TYR A 431 66.10 14.58 -4.75
C TYR A 431 67.44 15.10 -5.26
N GLN A 432 68.40 15.26 -4.35
CA GLN A 432 69.72 15.78 -4.68
C GLN A 432 70.69 14.60 -4.87
N ALA A 433 70.99 14.27 -6.12
CA ALA A 433 72.01 13.31 -6.48
C ALA A 433 73.20 14.08 -7.09
N SER A 434 74.38 13.97 -6.47
CA SER A 434 75.65 14.49 -7.01
C SER A 434 75.56 15.91 -7.62
N ASN A 435 75.37 16.95 -6.80
CA ASN A 435 75.31 18.36 -7.20
C ASN A 435 74.24 18.76 -8.26
N GLN A 436 73.38 17.83 -8.71
CA GLN A 436 72.21 18.12 -9.52
C GLN A 436 70.92 17.81 -8.75
N LEU A 437 69.86 18.58 -9.05
CA LEU A 437 68.54 18.42 -8.47
C LEU A 437 67.69 17.63 -9.47
N ASP A 438 67.59 16.32 -9.26
CA ASP A 438 66.78 15.45 -10.09
C ASP A 438 65.33 15.48 -9.60
N GLN A 439 64.38 15.46 -10.53
CA GLN A 439 62.95 15.35 -10.23
C GLN A 439 62.46 14.00 -10.74
N SER A 440 61.71 13.27 -9.92
CA SER A 440 61.03 12.03 -10.27
C SER A 440 59.52 12.22 -10.20
N THR A 441 58.82 11.93 -11.29
CA THR A 441 57.35 11.92 -11.32
C THR A 441 56.80 10.54 -11.00
N GLN A 442 55.90 10.49 -10.03
CA GLN A 442 55.20 9.29 -9.61
C GLN A 442 53.71 9.38 -9.91
N LEU A 443 53.12 8.29 -10.41
CA LEU A 443 51.68 8.14 -10.68
C LEU A 443 51.19 6.84 -10.05
N HIS A 444 50.09 6.90 -9.31
CA HIS A 444 49.44 5.75 -8.70
C HIS A 444 47.99 5.66 -9.17
N VAL A 445 47.61 4.49 -9.69
CA VAL A 445 46.25 4.19 -10.09
C VAL A 445 45.76 3.00 -9.28
N ASP A 446 44.63 3.16 -8.60
CA ASP A 446 44.19 2.21 -7.58
C ASP A 446 42.69 1.87 -7.69
N LEU A 447 42.37 0.59 -7.45
CA LEU A 447 41.00 0.12 -7.30
C LEU A 447 40.80 -0.36 -5.86
N ARG A 448 39.79 0.21 -5.21
CA ARG A 448 39.53 -0.01 -3.79
C ARG A 448 38.09 -0.42 -3.53
N ALA A 449 37.93 -1.48 -2.75
CA ALA A 449 36.65 -1.91 -2.19
C ALA A 449 36.57 -1.52 -0.70
N SER A 450 35.43 -1.00 -0.26
CA SER A 450 35.18 -0.72 1.17
C SER A 450 33.93 -1.44 1.64
N PHE A 451 33.96 -1.93 2.89
CA PHE A 451 32.82 -2.55 3.57
C PHE A 451 32.62 -1.86 4.91
N GLY A 452 31.39 -1.47 5.20
CA GLY A 452 31.12 -0.61 6.33
C GLY A 452 29.65 -0.40 6.60
N TYR A 453 29.34 0.57 7.44
CA TYR A 453 27.99 0.97 7.77
C TYR A 453 27.78 2.46 7.50
N ARG A 454 26.61 2.79 6.96
CA ARG A 454 26.18 4.18 6.72
C ARG A 454 25.09 4.58 7.71
N TRP A 455 25.37 5.54 8.58
CA TRP A 455 24.36 6.25 9.36
C TRP A 455 23.81 7.42 8.57
N VAL A 456 22.48 7.57 8.53
CA VAL A 456 21.80 8.64 7.78
C VAL A 456 20.90 9.41 8.74
N GLN A 457 21.00 10.73 8.70
CA GLN A 457 20.16 11.71 9.38
C GLN A 457 19.56 12.67 8.33
N PRO A 458 18.55 13.51 8.66
CA PRO A 458 17.93 14.40 7.68
C PRO A 458 18.91 15.35 6.98
N THR A 459 19.88 15.90 7.71
CA THR A 459 20.83 16.92 7.22
C THR A 459 22.23 16.38 6.93
N TRP A 460 22.56 15.17 7.38
CA TRP A 460 23.89 14.60 7.22
C TRP A 460 23.89 13.07 7.17
N SER A 461 24.96 12.48 6.67
CA SER A 461 25.24 11.05 6.79
C SER A 461 26.71 10.79 7.12
N LEU A 462 26.99 9.61 7.64
CA LEU A 462 28.33 9.17 8.01
C LEU A 462 28.51 7.73 7.55
N TYR A 463 29.45 7.50 6.62
CA TYR A 463 29.90 6.16 6.30
C TYR A 463 31.21 5.87 7.02
N THR A 464 31.32 4.71 7.66
CA THR A 464 32.58 4.24 8.23
C THR A 464 32.76 2.76 7.99
N GLY A 465 33.99 2.31 7.80
CA GLY A 465 34.27 0.91 7.53
C GLY A 465 35.74 0.64 7.27
N MET A 466 36.00 -0.57 6.80
CA MET A 466 37.31 -1.02 6.35
C MET A 466 37.39 -0.94 4.83
N TYR A 467 38.59 -0.74 4.29
CA TYR A 467 38.86 -0.87 2.87
C TYR A 467 40.04 -1.79 2.62
N ALA A 468 40.02 -2.40 1.44
CA ALA A 468 41.15 -3.08 0.86
C ALA A 468 41.17 -2.79 -0.65
N GLY A 469 42.35 -2.69 -1.23
CA GLY A 469 42.49 -2.44 -2.65
C GLY A 469 43.88 -2.77 -3.17
N SER A 470 44.00 -2.62 -4.48
CA SER A 470 45.21 -2.89 -5.24
C SER A 470 45.40 -1.79 -6.28
N GLY A 471 46.64 -1.46 -6.58
CA GLY A 471 46.95 -0.48 -7.61
C GLY A 471 48.29 -0.73 -8.28
N LEU A 472 48.63 0.13 -9.23
CA LEU A 472 49.92 0.18 -9.89
C LEU A 472 50.57 1.53 -9.58
N LEU A 473 51.80 1.48 -9.05
CA LEU A 473 52.64 2.64 -8.82
C LEU A 473 53.68 2.72 -9.93
N PHE A 474 53.58 3.75 -10.75
CA PHE A 474 54.55 4.13 -11.76
C PHE A 474 55.52 5.14 -11.15
N GLN A 475 56.80 4.81 -11.16
CA GLN A 475 57.90 5.60 -10.59
C GLN A 475 58.81 6.09 -11.71
N ASP A 476 59.45 7.24 -11.48
CA ASP A 476 60.48 7.78 -12.37
C ASP A 476 60.00 7.97 -13.82
N LEU A 477 58.74 8.36 -14.01
CA LEU A 477 58.09 8.46 -15.33
C LEU A 477 58.79 9.42 -16.31
N ASN A 478 59.61 10.32 -15.79
CA ASN A 478 60.37 11.31 -16.54
C ASN A 478 61.86 10.97 -16.65
N LEU A 479 62.29 9.78 -16.21
CA LEU A 479 63.65 9.25 -16.32
C LEU A 479 63.64 7.99 -17.20
N GLU A 480 64.81 7.59 -17.73
CA GLU A 480 64.95 6.36 -18.53
C GLU A 480 64.72 5.08 -17.71
N THR A 481 64.71 5.18 -16.37
CA THR A 481 64.58 4.08 -15.42
C THR A 481 63.14 3.86 -14.93
N ALA A 482 62.13 4.33 -15.67
CA ALA A 482 60.72 4.22 -15.27
C ALA A 482 60.34 2.78 -14.91
N TYR A 483 59.74 2.61 -13.73
CA TYR A 483 59.35 1.29 -13.21
C TYR A 483 57.89 1.29 -12.75
N ALA A 484 57.20 0.17 -12.95
CA ALA A 484 55.83 -0.04 -12.47
C ALA A 484 55.78 -1.20 -11.47
N GLY A 485 55.27 -0.94 -10.27
CA GLY A 485 55.14 -1.93 -9.20
C GLY A 485 53.70 -2.12 -8.75
N PRO A 486 53.27 -3.35 -8.42
CA PRO A 486 51.98 -3.56 -7.78
C PRO A 486 52.01 -2.99 -6.36
N THR A 487 50.85 -2.50 -5.93
CA THR A 487 50.59 -2.03 -4.57
C THR A 487 49.32 -2.68 -4.06
N LEU A 488 49.33 -3.02 -2.78
CA LEU A 488 48.17 -3.45 -2.00
C LEU A 488 47.99 -2.46 -0.87
N HIS A 489 46.76 -2.12 -0.55
CA HIS A 489 46.47 -1.20 0.54
C HIS A 489 45.25 -1.63 1.32
N ALA A 490 45.28 -1.45 2.63
CA ALA A 490 44.16 -1.77 3.50
C ALA A 490 44.11 -0.80 4.69
N GLY A 491 42.91 -0.49 5.17
CA GLY A 491 42.75 0.46 6.25
C GLY A 491 41.31 0.74 6.63
N LEU A 492 41.11 1.88 7.30
CA LEU A 492 39.83 2.39 7.75
C LEU A 492 39.45 3.63 6.96
N THR A 493 38.15 3.78 6.68
CA THR A 493 37.59 4.94 6.01
C THR A 493 36.50 5.58 6.84
N LEU A 494 36.44 6.91 6.82
CA LEU A 494 35.41 7.72 7.44
C LEU A 494 34.95 8.77 6.44
N VAL A 495 33.65 8.83 6.16
CA VAL A 495 33.07 9.74 5.18
C VAL A 495 31.84 10.43 5.77
N PRO A 496 32.02 11.52 6.55
CA PRO A 496 30.94 12.46 6.80
C PRO A 496 30.46 13.11 5.50
N ALA A 497 29.16 13.33 5.42
CA ALA A 497 28.50 13.95 4.30
C ALA A 497 27.39 14.90 4.79
N TYR A 498 27.31 16.09 4.21
CA TYR A 498 26.26 17.07 4.44
C TYR A 498 25.29 17.10 3.27
N HIS A 499 23.98 17.07 3.52
CA HIS A 499 22.97 17.05 2.46
C HIS A 499 22.73 18.46 1.92
N LEU A 500 22.96 18.67 0.63
CA LEU A 500 22.68 19.94 -0.08
C LEU A 500 21.26 19.97 -0.69
N GLY A 501 20.48 18.92 -0.48
CA GLY A 501 19.10 18.77 -0.98
C GLY A 501 18.66 17.31 -0.98
N GLU A 502 17.67 16.96 -1.81
CA GLU A 502 17.15 15.58 -1.87
C GLU A 502 18.13 14.57 -2.51
N ARG A 503 19.07 15.01 -3.34
CA ARG A 503 19.96 14.09 -4.11
C ARG A 503 21.46 14.35 -4.00
N TRP A 504 21.87 15.55 -3.62
CA TRP A 504 23.28 15.94 -3.59
C TRP A 504 23.81 16.01 -2.17
N GLU A 505 25.04 15.54 -1.98
CA GLU A 505 25.74 15.57 -0.69
C GLU A 505 27.16 16.11 -0.89
N LEU A 506 27.60 16.99 0.00
CA LEU A 506 29.00 17.38 0.14
C LEU A 506 29.68 16.38 1.06
N THR A 507 30.78 15.78 0.63
CA THR A 507 31.47 14.70 1.35
C THR A 507 32.89 15.08 1.69
N LEU A 508 33.35 14.65 2.87
CA LEU A 508 34.74 14.71 3.31
C LEU A 508 35.15 13.28 3.68
N GLN A 509 36.10 12.72 2.96
CA GLN A 509 36.58 11.35 3.16
C GLN A 509 37.96 11.38 3.80
N TRP A 510 38.11 10.67 4.91
CA TRP A 510 39.38 10.38 5.57
C TRP A 510 39.68 8.89 5.46
N ASN A 511 40.93 8.58 5.11
CA ASN A 511 41.44 7.21 5.10
C ASN A 511 42.72 7.16 5.94
N ALA A 512 42.90 6.05 6.66
CA ALA A 512 44.13 5.73 7.36
C ALA A 512 44.37 4.21 7.29
N GLY A 513 45.57 3.79 6.96
CA GLY A 513 45.88 2.39 6.71
C GLY A 513 47.35 2.12 6.45
N ALA A 514 47.61 1.01 5.77
CA ALA A 514 48.95 0.62 5.35
C ALA A 514 48.96 0.24 3.86
N ASP A 515 50.03 0.63 3.19
CA ASP A 515 50.33 0.27 1.82
C ASP A 515 51.49 -0.71 1.81
N PHE A 516 51.40 -1.73 0.97
CA PHE A 516 52.41 -2.76 0.75
C PHE A 516 52.66 -2.88 -0.75
N GLY A 517 53.88 -2.61 -1.20
CA GLY A 517 54.15 -2.57 -2.63
C GLY A 517 55.63 -2.65 -2.96
N VAL A 518 55.91 -2.78 -4.26
CA VAL A 518 57.28 -2.82 -4.78
C VAL A 518 57.77 -1.39 -5.02
N TYR A 519 58.77 -0.98 -4.25
CA TYR A 519 59.40 0.33 -4.31
C TYR A 519 60.90 0.16 -4.59
N ALA A 520 61.39 0.81 -5.64
CA ALA A 520 62.77 0.64 -6.12
C ALA A 520 63.21 -0.85 -6.22
N GLY A 521 62.28 -1.74 -6.62
CA GLY A 521 62.54 -3.19 -6.76
C GLY A 521 62.36 -4.04 -5.49
N GLU A 522 62.08 -3.44 -4.33
CA GLU A 522 61.93 -4.16 -3.06
C GLU A 522 60.50 -4.04 -2.49
N TRP A 523 60.02 -5.09 -1.82
CA TRP A 523 58.75 -5.04 -1.09
C TRP A 523 58.89 -4.22 0.20
N LYS A 524 58.08 -3.17 0.33
CA LYS A 524 58.07 -2.31 1.52
C LYS A 524 56.63 -2.09 2.01
N ALA A 525 56.50 -1.84 3.31
CA ALA A 525 55.24 -1.53 3.97
C ALA A 525 55.31 -0.13 4.59
N PHE A 526 54.27 0.67 4.40
CA PHE A 526 54.23 2.05 4.83
C PHE A 526 52.87 2.42 5.40
N PHE A 527 52.84 3.36 6.35
CA PHE A 527 51.58 3.97 6.75
C PHE A 527 51.06 4.89 5.64
N HIS A 528 49.74 4.84 5.42
CA HIS A 528 49.03 5.62 4.43
C HIS A 528 47.91 6.43 5.09
N TRP A 529 47.76 7.68 4.68
CA TRP A 529 46.57 8.46 4.98
C TRP A 529 46.15 9.31 3.77
N SER A 530 44.87 9.66 3.70
CA SER A 530 44.40 10.59 2.67
C SER A 530 43.18 11.36 3.13
N VAL A 531 43.03 12.58 2.62
CA VAL A 531 41.87 13.44 2.83
C VAL A 531 41.34 13.89 1.48
N LEU A 532 40.06 13.60 1.19
CA LEU A 532 39.41 14.00 -0.04
C LEU A 532 38.11 14.76 0.24
N VAL A 533 37.83 15.79 -0.55
CA VAL A 533 36.55 16.51 -0.56
C VAL A 533 35.86 16.26 -1.89
N GLY A 534 34.54 16.14 -1.88
CA GLY A 534 33.82 15.98 -3.13
C GLY A 534 32.32 15.93 -2.99
N VAL A 535 31.66 15.54 -4.07
CA VAL A 535 30.20 15.48 -4.15
C VAL A 535 29.72 14.07 -4.39
N GLN A 536 28.53 13.77 -3.87
CA GLN A 536 27.87 12.50 -4.03
C GLN A 536 26.43 12.72 -4.49
N TYR A 537 26.04 12.00 -5.55
CA TYR A 537 24.70 11.96 -6.12
C TYR A 537 24.00 10.67 -5.73
N ARG A 538 22.84 10.78 -5.09
CA ARG A 538 21.99 9.65 -4.69
C ARG A 538 21.06 9.25 -5.85
N LEU A 539 21.11 7.97 -6.26
CA LEU A 539 20.46 7.43 -7.46
C LEU A 539 18.98 7.06 -7.28
#